data_AF-A0A7G8IL09-F1
#
_entry.id   AF-A0A7G8IL09-F1
#
_cell.length_a   1.000
_cell.length_b   1.000
_cell.length_c   1.000
_cell.angle_alpha   90.00
_cell.angle_beta   90.00
_cell.angle_gamma   90.00
#
_symmetry.space_group_name_H-M   'P 1'
#
loop_
_entity.id
_entity.type
_entity.pdbx_description
1 polymer ?
#
loop_
_entity_poly.entity_id
_entity_poly.type
_entity_poly.pdbx_seq_one_letter_code
_entity_poly.pdbx_strand_id
1 'polypeptide(L)'
;MVRIRHRQGRHFMDDEGRMFWINGPETFCYLSEQRQWRTGLSFQDVLEWKQCAPSGLVSQRFKSVQAACEAFEHNQVLWSHDLYLRRMGDQMALHRSASDYRPTAMKLAEASGRSVRPAPWISEEPACLSCPIPSMAEGDHPTAPAVDELLHPRRRRRSLREPVH
;
A
#
# COMPACT_ATOMS: atom_id res chain seq x y z
N MET A 1 27.59 -3.43 -14.89
CA MET A 1 27.73 -2.06 -14.35
C MET A 1 26.34 -1.67 -13.92
N VAL A 2 26.11 -1.48 -12.62
CA VAL A 2 24.78 -1.17 -12.09
C VAL A 2 24.43 0.25 -12.51
N ARG A 3 23.21 0.50 -12.99
CA ARG A 3 22.81 1.83 -13.49
C ARG A 3 21.55 2.32 -12.79
N ILE A 4 21.46 3.62 -12.57
CA ILE A 4 20.23 4.23 -12.06
C ILE A 4 19.21 4.25 -13.21
N ARG A 5 18.14 3.46 -13.08
CA ARG A 5 17.09 3.34 -14.10
C ARG A 5 16.00 4.39 -13.93
N HIS A 6 15.60 4.63 -12.68
CA HIS A 6 14.59 5.62 -12.33
C HIS A 6 15.10 6.48 -11.18
N ARG A 7 14.88 7.79 -11.24
CA ARG A 7 15.26 8.72 -10.16
C ARG A 7 14.23 9.82 -10.03
N GLN A 8 13.82 10.10 -8.80
CA GLN A 8 13.02 11.27 -8.44
C GLN A 8 13.57 11.89 -7.17
N GLY A 9 14.14 13.09 -7.30
CA GLY A 9 14.77 13.79 -6.18
C GLY A 9 15.84 12.94 -5.51
N ARG A 10 15.56 12.49 -4.28
CA ARG A 10 16.48 11.74 -3.41
C ARG A 10 16.18 10.24 -3.35
N HIS A 11 15.38 9.73 -4.27
CA HIS A 11 15.08 8.31 -4.35
C HIS A 11 15.41 7.81 -5.76
N PHE A 12 15.92 6.59 -5.86
CA PHE A 12 16.17 5.97 -7.14
C PHE A 12 16.02 4.45 -7.09
N MET A 13 15.84 3.87 -8.27
CA MET A 13 15.79 2.43 -8.52
C MET A 13 16.87 2.07 -9.55
N ASP A 14 17.58 0.99 -9.31
CA ASP A 14 18.56 0.47 -10.26
C ASP A 14 17.93 -0.44 -11.34
N ASP A 15 18.76 -0.98 -12.21
CA ASP A 15 18.40 -1.90 -13.29
C ASP A 15 17.90 -3.27 -12.78
N GLU A 16 18.31 -3.67 -11.58
CA GLU A 16 17.85 -4.89 -10.89
C GLU A 16 16.54 -4.69 -10.11
N GLY A 17 16.02 -3.46 -10.06
CA GLY A 17 14.80 -3.12 -9.32
C GLY A 17 15.02 -2.88 -7.82
N ARG A 18 16.28 -2.81 -7.37
CA ARG A 18 16.62 -2.42 -5.98
C ARG A 18 16.39 -0.93 -5.80
N MET A 19 15.88 -0.58 -4.63
CA MET A 19 15.51 0.79 -4.28
C MET A 19 16.52 1.40 -3.34
N PHE A 20 16.83 2.68 -3.53
CA PHE A 20 17.77 3.41 -2.69
C PHE A 20 17.27 4.81 -2.36
N TRP A 21 17.54 5.25 -1.14
CA TRP A 21 17.29 6.61 -0.66
C TRP A 21 18.60 7.34 -0.39
N ILE A 22 18.62 8.63 -0.71
CA ILE A 22 19.72 9.55 -0.42
C ILE A 22 19.34 10.36 0.80
N ASN A 23 19.97 10.02 1.93
CA ASN A 23 19.65 10.57 3.25
C ASN A 23 20.64 11.64 3.65
N GLY A 24 20.24 12.49 4.61
CA GLY A 24 21.12 13.52 5.18
C GLY A 24 21.22 14.81 4.36
N PRO A 25 22.04 15.77 4.80
CA PRO A 25 22.27 17.04 4.10
C PRO A 25 22.91 16.86 2.73
N GLU A 26 22.78 17.86 1.86
CA GLU A 26 23.31 17.79 0.49
C GLU A 26 24.83 17.58 0.45
N THR A 27 25.57 18.22 1.35
CA THR A 27 27.04 18.11 1.46
C THR A 27 27.52 16.95 2.32
N PHE A 28 26.61 16.18 2.91
CA PHE A 28 26.93 15.11 3.85
C PHE A 28 25.87 14.00 3.78
N CYS A 29 25.64 13.52 2.57
CA CYS A 29 24.61 12.52 2.31
C CYS A 29 25.15 11.10 2.32
N TYR A 30 24.26 10.12 2.42
CA TYR A 30 24.58 8.70 2.29
C TYR A 30 23.41 7.95 1.65
N LEU A 31 23.71 6.82 1.03
CA LEU A 31 22.73 5.93 0.43
C LEU A 31 22.24 4.91 1.46
N SER A 32 20.95 4.61 1.45
CA SER A 32 20.39 3.45 2.14
C SER A 32 19.51 2.64 1.22
N GLU A 33 19.70 1.33 1.20
CA GLU A 33 18.86 0.42 0.44
C GLU A 33 17.49 0.26 1.12
N GLN A 34 16.46 0.23 0.28
CA GLN A 34 15.07 0.02 0.67
C GLN A 34 14.59 -1.33 0.10
N ARG A 35 14.07 -2.17 0.99
CA ARG A 35 13.37 -3.40 0.62
C ARG A 35 11.92 -3.07 0.30
N GLN A 36 11.48 -3.36 -0.91
CA GLN A 36 10.08 -3.26 -1.27
C GLN A 36 9.25 -4.29 -0.50
N TRP A 37 8.07 -3.91 -0.02
CA TRP A 37 7.18 -4.84 0.68
C TRP A 37 6.42 -5.77 -0.26
N ARG A 38 6.19 -5.32 -1.50
CA ARG A 38 5.43 -6.01 -2.53
C ARG A 38 6.21 -6.01 -3.83
N THR A 39 6.14 -7.10 -4.56
CA THR A 39 6.70 -7.23 -5.90
C THR A 39 5.75 -6.64 -6.93
N GLY A 40 6.29 -6.20 -8.08
CA GLY A 40 5.49 -5.73 -9.21
C GLY A 40 4.97 -4.30 -9.10
N LEU A 41 5.34 -3.56 -8.06
CA LEU A 41 5.04 -2.12 -7.97
C LEU A 41 5.98 -1.31 -8.86
N SER A 42 5.44 -0.27 -9.49
CA SER A 42 6.28 0.69 -10.20
C SER A 42 7.07 1.56 -9.21
N PHE A 43 8.15 2.18 -9.69
CA PHE A 43 8.92 3.14 -8.89
C PHE A 43 8.02 4.23 -8.27
N GLN A 44 7.05 4.74 -9.03
CA GLN A 44 6.13 5.74 -8.52
C GLN A 44 5.16 5.20 -7.47
N ASP A 45 4.63 3.99 -7.66
CA ASP A 45 3.75 3.39 -6.66
C ASP A 45 4.49 3.20 -5.33
N VAL A 46 5.76 2.78 -5.36
CA VAL A 46 6.57 2.63 -4.14
C VAL A 46 6.74 3.97 -3.42
N LEU A 47 6.98 5.07 -4.15
CA LEU A 47 7.16 6.39 -3.55
C LEU A 47 5.84 7.00 -3.04
N GLU A 48 4.79 6.94 -3.86
CA GLU A 48 3.47 7.45 -3.52
C GLU A 48 2.95 6.74 -2.27
N TRP A 49 3.03 5.42 -2.25
CA TRP A 49 2.45 4.57 -1.21
C TRP A 49 3.41 4.15 -0.09
N LYS A 50 4.65 4.65 -0.13
CA LYS A 50 5.76 4.29 0.78
C LYS A 50 5.85 2.77 1.03
N GLN A 51 5.75 1.96 -0.02
CA GLN A 51 5.73 0.49 0.06
C GLN A 51 7.14 -0.12 0.20
N CYS A 52 7.92 0.41 1.14
CA CYS A 52 9.27 -0.08 1.39
C CYS A 52 9.71 0.18 2.82
N ALA A 53 10.74 -0.55 3.25
CA ALA A 53 11.39 -0.39 4.54
C ALA A 53 12.92 -0.47 4.37
N PRO A 54 13.70 0.15 5.26
CA PRO A 54 15.16 0.08 5.19
C PRO A 54 15.62 -1.37 5.31
N SER A 55 16.56 -1.80 4.46
CA SER A 55 17.14 -3.15 4.57
C SER A 55 18.23 -3.26 5.64
N GLY A 56 18.72 -2.11 6.12
CA GLY A 56 19.91 -1.96 6.95
C GLY A 56 21.20 -1.74 6.16
N LEU A 57 21.19 -1.91 4.84
CA LEU A 57 22.37 -1.66 4.01
C LEU A 57 22.55 -0.16 3.77
N VAL A 58 23.69 0.39 4.16
CA VAL A 58 24.03 1.81 4.04
C VAL A 58 25.43 2.01 3.48
N SER A 59 25.63 3.12 2.77
CA SER A 59 26.93 3.47 2.20
C SER A 59 27.82 4.26 3.16
N GLN A 60 29.07 4.50 2.73
CA GLN A 60 29.85 5.63 3.21
C GLN A 60 29.15 6.98 2.94
N ARG A 61 29.66 8.05 3.54
CA ARG A 61 29.15 9.41 3.31
C ARG A 61 29.78 10.02 2.06
N PHE A 62 29.02 10.89 1.39
CA PHE A 62 29.41 11.60 0.18
C PHE A 62 29.31 13.11 0.36
N LYS A 63 30.23 13.82 -0.30
CA LYS A 63 30.33 15.29 -0.33
C LYS A 63 29.20 15.98 -1.10
N SER A 64 28.45 15.24 -1.91
CA SER A 64 27.30 15.73 -2.67
C SER A 64 26.40 14.58 -3.09
N VAL A 65 25.13 14.89 -3.39
CA VAL A 65 24.18 13.94 -4.00
C VAL A 65 24.71 13.41 -5.33
N GLN A 66 25.30 14.29 -6.14
CA GLN A 66 25.90 13.90 -7.42
C GLN A 66 27.04 12.88 -7.23
N ALA A 67 27.94 13.11 -6.28
CA ALA A 67 29.03 12.19 -5.98
C ALA A 67 28.51 10.82 -5.50
N ALA A 68 27.40 10.79 -4.76
CA ALA A 68 26.77 9.54 -4.35
C ALA A 68 26.21 8.76 -5.55
N CYS A 69 25.53 9.44 -6.47
CA CYS A 69 25.01 8.81 -7.69
C CYS A 69 26.14 8.30 -8.59
N GLU A 70 27.18 9.11 -8.82
CA GLU A 70 28.33 8.70 -9.63
C GLU A 70 29.04 7.51 -9.01
N ALA A 71 29.26 7.50 -7.69
CA ALA A 71 29.87 6.36 -7.00
C ALA A 71 29.01 5.09 -7.15
N PHE A 72 27.67 5.21 -7.10
CA PHE A 72 26.77 4.09 -7.32
C PHE A 72 26.92 3.50 -8.73
N GLU A 73 26.84 4.33 -9.76
CA GLU A 73 26.90 3.88 -11.16
C GLU A 73 28.27 3.30 -11.56
N HIS A 74 29.33 3.73 -10.88
CA HIS A 74 30.69 3.21 -11.08
C HIS A 74 31.05 2.05 -10.14
N ASN A 75 30.10 1.52 -9.35
CA ASN A 75 30.34 0.46 -8.36
C ASN A 75 31.44 0.81 -7.33
N GLN A 76 31.52 2.06 -6.89
CA GLN A 76 32.49 2.58 -5.93
C GLN A 76 31.90 2.79 -4.53
N VAL A 77 30.70 2.25 -4.28
CA VAL A 77 30.03 2.35 -2.99
C VAL A 77 30.57 1.28 -2.05
N LEU A 78 30.99 1.70 -0.85
CA LEU A 78 31.35 0.83 0.25
C LEU A 78 30.10 0.62 1.10
N TRP A 79 29.60 -0.61 1.10
CA TRP A 79 28.39 -0.96 1.83
C TRP A 79 28.73 -1.48 3.24
N SER A 80 27.90 -1.09 4.20
CA SER A 80 27.95 -1.53 5.59
C SER A 80 26.53 -1.77 6.10
N HIS A 81 26.42 -2.51 7.20
CA HIS A 81 25.13 -2.79 7.82
C HIS A 81 24.91 -1.91 9.05
N ASP A 82 23.87 -1.09 9.00
CA ASP A 82 23.32 -0.42 10.16
C ASP A 82 22.32 -1.35 10.85
N LEU A 83 22.70 -1.86 12.03
CA LEU A 83 21.88 -2.80 12.80
C LEU A 83 20.58 -2.19 13.33
N TYR A 84 20.55 -0.88 13.56
CA TYR A 84 19.35 -0.19 14.00
C TYR A 84 18.34 -0.09 12.85
N LEU A 85 18.78 0.38 11.69
CA LEU A 85 17.93 0.44 10.49
C LEU A 85 17.47 -0.94 10.05
N ARG A 86 18.32 -1.96 10.19
CA ARG A 86 17.94 -3.34 9.94
C ARG A 86 16.77 -3.77 10.82
N ARG A 87 16.91 -3.61 12.14
CA ARG A 87 15.87 -4.00 13.11
C ARG A 87 14.58 -3.21 12.90
N MET A 88 14.69 -1.91 12.65
CA MET A 88 13.54 -1.07 12.32
C MET A 88 12.83 -1.59 11.06
N GLY A 89 13.57 -1.89 10.00
CA GLY A 89 12.98 -2.40 8.75
C GLY A 89 12.31 -3.75 8.93
N ASP A 90 12.91 -4.65 9.72
CA ASP A 90 12.31 -5.94 10.04
C ASP A 90 11.04 -5.77 10.89
N GLN A 91 11.00 -4.82 11.85
CA GLN A 91 9.78 -4.47 12.59
C GLN A 91 8.69 -3.89 11.68
N MET A 92 9.06 -2.98 10.76
CA MET A 92 8.12 -2.44 9.76
C MET A 92 7.53 -3.55 8.88
N ALA A 93 8.33 -4.57 8.54
CA ALA A 93 7.86 -5.71 7.76
C ALA A 93 6.90 -6.63 8.55
N LEU A 94 7.08 -6.75 9.87
CA LEU A 94 6.15 -7.49 10.74
C LEU A 94 4.82 -6.76 10.89
N HIS A 95 4.87 -5.44 11.06
CA HIS A 95 3.71 -4.57 11.15
C HIS A 95 3.28 -4.06 9.77
N ARG A 96 3.28 -4.95 8.77
CA ARG A 96 2.71 -4.68 7.45
C ARG A 96 1.31 -5.31 7.37
N SER A 97 0.28 -4.50 7.27
CA SER A 97 -1.09 -4.87 6.99
C SER A 97 -1.42 -4.55 5.54
N ALA A 98 -2.50 -5.15 5.05
CA ALA A 98 -3.02 -4.85 3.72
C ALA A 98 -3.36 -3.36 3.54
N SER A 99 -3.61 -2.65 4.65
CA SER A 99 -4.00 -1.24 4.73
C SER A 99 -2.89 -0.30 5.26
N ASP A 100 -1.68 -0.80 5.53
CA ASP A 100 -0.82 -0.22 6.59
C ASP A 100 -0.07 1.08 6.30
N TYR A 101 -0.29 1.71 5.17
CA TYR A 101 0.12 3.11 5.06
C TYR A 101 -0.70 3.80 4.00
N ARG A 102 -1.68 4.60 4.42
CA ARG A 102 -2.35 5.55 3.53
C ARG A 102 -1.53 6.85 3.53
N PRO A 103 -0.90 7.22 2.41
CA PRO A 103 -0.12 8.45 2.29
C PRO A 103 -0.92 9.65 2.77
N THR A 104 -0.26 10.60 3.43
CA THR A 104 -0.92 11.80 3.95
C THR A 104 -1.69 12.53 2.85
N ALA A 105 -1.16 12.61 1.63
CA ALA A 105 -1.82 13.22 0.48
C ALA A 105 -3.20 12.59 0.21
N MET A 106 -3.33 11.28 0.34
CA MET A 106 -4.58 10.57 0.14
C MET A 106 -5.57 10.74 1.30
N LYS A 107 -5.07 10.76 2.53
CA LYS A 107 -5.89 11.08 3.71
C LYS A 107 -6.48 12.50 3.59
N LEU A 108 -5.68 13.45 3.09
CA LEU A 108 -6.12 14.83 2.85
C LEU A 108 -7.10 14.95 1.67
N ALA A 109 -6.89 14.17 0.61
CA ALA A 109 -7.81 14.11 -0.52
C ALA A 109 -9.20 13.57 -0.08
N GLU A 110 -9.24 12.49 0.69
CA GLU A 110 -10.48 11.96 1.25
C GLU A 110 -11.18 12.97 2.17
N ALA A 111 -10.42 13.60 3.07
CA ALA A 111 -10.96 14.62 3.97
C ALA A 111 -11.53 15.84 3.24
N SER A 112 -11.08 16.11 2.01
CA SER A 112 -11.59 17.19 1.15
C SER A 112 -12.69 16.72 0.18
N GLY A 113 -13.20 15.50 0.34
CA GLY A 113 -14.24 14.92 -0.51
C GLY A 113 -13.77 14.63 -1.95
N ARG A 114 -12.46 14.62 -2.20
CA ARG A 114 -11.89 14.31 -3.51
C ARG A 114 -11.78 12.80 -3.69
N SER A 115 -11.92 12.35 -4.92
CA SER A 115 -11.69 10.96 -5.27
C SER A 115 -10.26 10.55 -4.94
N VAL A 116 -10.12 9.38 -4.31
CA VAL A 116 -8.85 8.83 -3.87
C VAL A 116 -8.57 7.58 -4.68
N ARG A 117 -7.39 7.53 -5.32
CA ARG A 117 -6.97 6.36 -6.10
C ARG A 117 -6.87 5.13 -5.18
N PRO A 118 -7.44 3.97 -5.54
CA PRO A 118 -7.25 2.75 -4.77
C PRO A 118 -5.79 2.29 -4.84
N ALA A 119 -5.35 1.54 -3.82
CA ALA A 119 -3.99 1.03 -3.79
C ALA A 119 -3.79 0.04 -4.94
N PRO A 120 -2.67 0.11 -5.69
CA PRO A 120 -2.50 -0.67 -6.92
C PRO A 120 -2.46 -2.19 -6.71
N TRP A 121 -2.23 -2.65 -5.48
CA TRP A 121 -2.28 -4.07 -5.11
C TRP A 121 -3.64 -4.53 -4.55
N ILE A 122 -4.56 -3.60 -4.28
CA ILE A 122 -5.95 -3.93 -4.01
C ILE A 122 -6.56 -4.10 -5.40
N SER A 123 -6.69 -5.36 -5.83
CA SER A 123 -7.44 -5.65 -7.04
C SER A 123 -8.81 -4.98 -6.91
N GLU A 124 -9.27 -4.31 -7.98
CA GLU A 124 -10.70 -4.21 -8.18
C GLU A 124 -11.19 -5.65 -8.28
N GLU A 125 -11.70 -6.20 -7.17
CA GLU A 125 -12.60 -7.33 -7.31
C GLU A 125 -13.65 -6.93 -8.35
N PRO A 126 -13.95 -7.81 -9.31
CA PRO A 126 -14.83 -7.47 -10.43
C PRO A 126 -16.09 -6.88 -9.85
N ALA A 127 -16.49 -5.72 -10.40
CA ALA A 127 -17.67 -4.95 -10.05
C ALA A 127 -18.68 -5.82 -9.31
N CYS A 128 -18.95 -5.49 -8.04
CA CYS A 128 -20.03 -6.06 -7.24
C CYS A 128 -21.10 -6.57 -8.19
N LEU A 129 -21.34 -7.88 -8.21
CA LEU A 129 -22.50 -8.46 -8.89
C LEU A 129 -23.70 -7.73 -8.29
N SER A 130 -24.08 -6.65 -8.96
CA SER A 130 -25.25 -5.87 -8.63
C SER A 130 -26.38 -6.83 -8.95
N CYS A 131 -26.92 -7.47 -7.93
CA CYS A 131 -28.19 -8.14 -8.05
C CYS A 131 -29.14 -7.06 -8.59
N PRO A 132 -29.69 -7.20 -9.81
CA PRO A 132 -30.65 -6.23 -10.29
C PRO A 132 -31.84 -6.31 -9.34
N ILE A 133 -32.05 -5.25 -8.56
CA ILE A 133 -33.29 -5.06 -7.81
C ILE A 133 -34.36 -4.88 -8.89
N PRO A 134 -35.37 -5.76 -8.99
CA PRO A 134 -36.45 -5.55 -9.94
C PRO A 134 -37.14 -4.22 -9.58
N SER A 135 -37.13 -3.30 -10.53
CA SER A 135 -37.89 -2.06 -10.45
C SER A 135 -39.37 -2.43 -10.35
N MET A 136 -39.98 -2.16 -9.19
CA MET A 136 -41.45 -2.16 -9.04
C MET A 136 -41.97 -0.93 -9.77
N ALA A 137 -42.25 -1.07 -11.07
CA ALA A 137 -43.06 -0.12 -11.80
C ALA A 137 -44.54 -0.50 -11.63
N GLU A 138 -45.33 0.45 -11.17
CA GLU A 138 -46.78 0.40 -11.04
C GLU A 138 -47.46 0.01 -12.36
N GLY A 139 -48.48 -0.85 -12.29
CA GLY A 139 -49.35 -1.15 -13.42
C GLY A 139 -50.20 -2.42 -13.23
N ASP A 140 -51.36 -2.24 -12.59
CA ASP A 140 -52.64 -2.97 -12.72
C ASP A 140 -52.71 -4.53 -12.71
N HIS A 141 -53.42 -5.04 -11.70
CA HIS A 141 -53.98 -6.39 -11.50
C HIS A 141 -55.06 -6.79 -12.54
N PRO A 142 -55.63 -8.04 -12.53
CA PRO A 142 -55.23 -9.33 -11.94
C PRO A 142 -55.27 -10.49 -13.01
N THR A 143 -54.74 -11.70 -12.85
CA THR A 143 -55.32 -12.86 -12.10
C THR A 143 -54.47 -14.13 -12.41
N ALA A 144 -54.46 -15.10 -11.48
CA ALA A 144 -54.02 -16.52 -11.57
C ALA A 144 -52.63 -16.88 -10.95
N PRO A 145 -52.37 -18.15 -10.56
CA PRO A 145 -52.46 -18.57 -9.15
C PRO A 145 -51.22 -19.31 -8.60
N ALA A 146 -51.31 -19.68 -7.32
CA ALA A 146 -50.57 -20.70 -6.57
C ALA A 146 -49.14 -20.38 -6.10
N VAL A 147 -49.09 -20.04 -4.81
CA VAL A 147 -47.91 -19.92 -3.94
C VAL A 147 -47.49 -21.34 -3.54
N ASP A 148 -46.26 -21.75 -3.86
CA ASP A 148 -45.61 -22.90 -3.21
C ASP A 148 -44.63 -22.35 -2.17
N GLU A 149 -44.97 -22.55 -0.90
CA GLU A 149 -44.30 -22.01 0.28
C GLU A 149 -42.99 -22.76 0.56
N LEU A 150 -41.85 -22.22 0.16
CA LEU A 150 -40.56 -22.59 0.77
C LEU A 150 -40.37 -21.80 2.07
N LEU A 151 -40.93 -22.36 3.15
CA LEU A 151 -40.80 -21.89 4.53
C LEU A 151 -39.33 -21.70 4.94
N HIS A 152 -38.88 -20.45 5.07
CA HIS A 152 -37.62 -20.14 5.72
C HIS A 152 -37.74 -20.33 7.25
N PRO A 153 -36.78 -20.99 7.92
CA PRO A 153 -36.84 -21.22 9.36
C PRO A 153 -36.72 -19.88 10.12
N ARG A 154 -37.82 -19.49 10.77
CA ARG A 154 -37.88 -18.33 11.68
C ARG A 154 -36.87 -18.49 12.82
N ARG A 155 -35.86 -17.61 12.84
CA ARG A 155 -34.91 -17.47 13.94
C ARG A 155 -35.66 -17.07 15.22
N ARG A 156 -35.75 -18.00 16.19
CA ARG A 156 -36.34 -17.76 17.52
C ARG A 156 -35.62 -16.60 18.23
N ARG A 157 -36.33 -15.48 18.44
CA ARG A 157 -35.91 -14.43 19.38
C ARG A 157 -35.93 -15.01 20.80
N ARG A 158 -34.77 -15.08 21.48
CA ARG A 158 -34.72 -15.35 22.92
C ARG A 158 -35.27 -14.12 23.64
N SER A 159 -36.39 -14.27 24.32
CA SER A 159 -36.93 -13.30 25.28
C SER A 159 -36.03 -13.26 26.52
N LEU A 160 -35.51 -12.07 26.87
CA LEU A 160 -34.97 -11.81 28.20
C LEU A 160 -36.12 -11.88 29.20
N ARG A 161 -36.01 -12.75 30.20
CA ARG A 161 -36.89 -12.78 31.38
C ARG A 161 -36.57 -11.56 32.24
N GLU A 162 -37.59 -10.83 32.66
CA GLU A 162 -37.50 -9.83 33.72
C GLU A 162 -37.11 -10.48 35.06
N PRO A 163 -36.32 -9.81 35.91
CA PRO A 163 -36.01 -10.31 37.23
C PRO A 163 -37.18 -10.11 38.19
N VAL A 164 -37.51 -11.17 38.91
CA VAL A 164 -38.37 -11.13 40.10
C VAL A 164 -37.47 -10.93 41.32
N HIS A 165 -37.46 -9.71 41.87
CA HIS A 165 -37.70 -9.36 43.28
C HIS A 165 -37.32 -7.91 43.56
#